data_AF-A0A9D1SNB3-F1
#
_entry.id   AF-A0A9D1SNB3-F1
#
_cell.length_a   1.000
_cell.length_b   1.000
_cell.length_c   1.000
_cell.angle_alpha   90.00
_cell.angle_beta   90.00
_cell.angle_gamma   90.00
#
_symmetry.space_group_name_H-M   'P 1'
#
loop_
_entity.id
_entity.type
_entity.pdbx_description
1 polymer ?
#
loop_
_entity_poly.entity_id
_entity_poly.type
_entity_poly.pdbx_seq_one_letter_code
_entity_poly.pdbx_strand_id
1 'polypeptide(L)'
;MALKFYQQNSAYGKTIPYPSPSHPNATIATSGCGICAVMMAVWNYGVRLPSVRDFTKWAISVGARANEGTNMAALLNGMRKKGYIRSWRTTSSEEEFTAHVRGCRPAIVHCGAANLFSTSGHFVAAMSTEGSKICIMDPFYYSGKYTANAKRRAQLRYDSKRRIVLVSPADLQKDTKGSRYYLIEPNAPTPALSVGRTYTCSCRRNVYAGAGSNTPRKTVAQLTRDGKKHAVTSSGPATLKMGTAMTVQQIKVNAAGHIWVKIPSGWVAAYSDRCTFLI
;
A
#
# COMPACT_ATOMS: atom_id res chain seq x y z
N MET A 1 10.92 -9.27 5.55
CA MET A 1 11.49 -8.17 4.73
C MET A 1 10.78 -6.88 5.10
N ALA A 2 11.44 -5.71 5.08
CA ALA A 2 10.74 -4.45 5.37
C ALA A 2 9.80 -4.04 4.20
N LEU A 3 8.82 -3.18 4.49
CA LEU A 3 8.00 -2.53 3.48
C LEU A 3 8.90 -1.78 2.47
N LYS A 4 8.67 -2.01 1.19
CA LYS A 4 9.39 -1.33 0.12
C LYS A 4 8.77 0.04 -0.13
N PHE A 5 9.60 1.07 0.00
CA PHE A 5 9.20 2.45 -0.23
C PHE A 5 9.92 3.03 -1.44
N TYR A 6 9.18 3.35 -2.49
CA TYR A 6 9.71 4.00 -3.69
C TYR A 6 9.50 5.51 -3.58
N GLN A 7 10.56 6.22 -3.22
CA GLN A 7 10.56 7.67 -3.09
C GLN A 7 11.03 8.36 -4.38
N GLN A 8 10.16 9.13 -5.02
CA GLN A 8 10.42 9.71 -6.34
C GLN A 8 11.54 10.77 -6.30
N ASN A 9 11.65 11.57 -5.24
CA ASN A 9 12.67 12.63 -5.09
C ASN A 9 13.99 12.13 -4.50
N SER A 10 14.19 10.81 -4.47
CA SER A 10 15.44 10.18 -4.04
C SER A 10 16.58 10.37 -5.05
N ALA A 11 17.80 9.96 -4.68
CA ALA A 11 18.96 10.00 -5.58
C ALA A 11 18.73 9.27 -6.90
N TYR A 12 18.11 8.07 -6.88
CA TYR A 12 17.81 7.37 -8.13
C TYR A 12 16.78 8.14 -8.96
N GLY A 13 15.77 8.72 -8.32
CA GLY A 13 14.66 9.34 -9.04
C GLY A 13 15.08 10.59 -9.82
N LYS A 14 16.14 11.27 -9.37
CA LYS A 14 16.77 12.39 -10.09
C LYS A 14 17.53 11.98 -11.36
N THR A 15 17.82 10.68 -11.54
CA THR A 15 18.70 10.18 -12.62
C THR A 15 17.99 9.24 -13.61
N ILE A 16 16.71 8.91 -13.36
CA ILE A 16 15.92 8.05 -14.24
C ILE A 16 15.03 8.96 -15.11
N PRO A 17 15.27 9.03 -16.43
CA PRO A 17 14.44 9.84 -17.33
C PRO A 17 12.99 9.37 -17.34
N TYR A 18 12.07 10.34 -17.35
CA TYR A 18 10.64 10.14 -17.56
C TYR A 18 10.08 11.26 -18.45
N PRO A 19 10.61 11.42 -19.68
CA PRO A 19 10.36 12.57 -20.53
C PRO A 19 8.95 12.56 -21.13
N SER A 20 8.36 13.73 -21.36
CA SER A 20 7.19 13.92 -22.23
C SER A 20 7.50 15.00 -23.26
N PRO A 21 6.68 15.18 -24.32
CA PRO A 21 6.90 16.27 -25.27
C PRO A 21 6.94 17.66 -24.62
N SER A 22 6.13 17.89 -23.58
CA SER A 22 6.12 19.15 -22.83
C SER A 22 7.26 19.27 -21.81
N HIS A 23 7.80 18.14 -21.33
CA HIS A 23 8.90 18.11 -20.36
C HIS A 23 9.97 17.10 -20.80
N PRO A 24 10.81 17.44 -21.81
CA PRO A 24 11.79 16.51 -22.38
C PRO A 24 12.89 16.10 -21.39
N ASN A 25 13.13 16.90 -20.35
CA ASN A 25 14.13 16.63 -19.32
C ASN A 25 13.51 16.10 -18.00
N ALA A 26 12.21 15.76 -18.00
CA ALA A 26 11.56 15.24 -16.81
C ALA A 26 12.20 13.92 -16.35
N THR A 27 12.21 13.72 -15.04
CA THR A 27 12.71 12.51 -14.39
C THR A 27 11.64 11.94 -13.47
N ILE A 28 11.93 10.80 -12.85
CA ILE A 28 11.07 10.28 -11.78
C ILE A 28 10.89 11.29 -10.64
N ALA A 29 11.92 12.10 -10.33
CA ALA A 29 11.80 13.12 -9.29
C ALA A 29 10.72 14.18 -9.58
N THR A 30 10.57 14.59 -10.82
CA THR A 30 9.65 15.67 -11.21
C THR A 30 8.24 15.16 -11.55
N SER A 31 8.13 13.97 -12.15
CA SER A 31 6.85 13.51 -12.73
C SER A 31 6.52 12.03 -12.43
N GLY A 32 7.33 11.35 -11.60
CA GLY A 32 7.25 9.92 -11.35
C GLY A 32 6.33 9.45 -10.21
N CYS A 33 5.46 10.32 -9.67
CA CYS A 33 4.59 9.95 -8.54
C CYS A 33 3.74 8.71 -8.84
N GLY A 34 3.13 8.63 -10.03
CA GLY A 34 2.33 7.48 -10.45
C GLY A 34 3.13 6.18 -10.54
N ILE A 35 4.35 6.25 -11.08
CA ILE A 35 5.27 5.10 -11.16
C ILE A 35 5.58 4.57 -9.76
N CYS A 36 6.10 5.44 -8.89
CA CYS A 36 6.50 5.05 -7.54
C CYS A 36 5.31 4.56 -6.69
N ALA A 37 4.14 5.23 -6.79
CA ALA A 37 2.94 4.83 -6.07
C ALA A 37 2.47 3.42 -6.46
N VAL A 38 2.39 3.12 -7.76
CA VAL A 38 1.98 1.80 -8.24
C VAL A 38 3.00 0.72 -7.86
N MET A 39 4.30 0.99 -7.99
CA MET A 39 5.32 0.04 -7.56
C MET A 39 5.22 -0.26 -6.06
N MET A 40 4.95 0.73 -5.19
CA MET A 40 4.71 0.49 -3.76
C MET A 40 3.45 -0.34 -3.53
N ALA A 41 2.37 -0.02 -4.23
CA ALA A 41 1.08 -0.68 -4.12
C ALA A 41 1.16 -2.18 -4.42
N VAL A 42 1.79 -2.59 -5.51
CA VAL A 42 1.83 -4.02 -5.87
C VAL A 42 3.00 -4.79 -5.24
N TRP A 43 4.17 -4.16 -5.08
CA TRP A 43 5.34 -4.85 -4.53
C TRP A 43 5.12 -5.31 -3.10
N ASN A 44 4.56 -4.43 -2.26
CA ASN A 44 4.28 -4.75 -0.87
C ASN A 44 3.20 -5.82 -0.72
N TYR A 45 2.43 -6.10 -1.77
CA TYR A 45 1.47 -7.20 -1.80
C TYR A 45 2.03 -8.49 -2.43
N GLY A 46 3.36 -8.58 -2.61
CA GLY A 46 4.07 -9.80 -3.01
C GLY A 46 4.40 -9.92 -4.49
N VAL A 47 4.01 -8.94 -5.32
CA VAL A 47 4.35 -8.93 -6.75
C VAL A 47 5.80 -8.49 -6.92
N ARG A 48 6.59 -9.26 -7.69
CA ARG A 48 7.96 -8.89 -8.02
C ARG A 48 7.96 -8.08 -9.32
N LEU A 49 8.56 -6.90 -9.25
CA LEU A 49 8.67 -5.97 -10.36
C LEU A 49 10.14 -5.81 -10.80
N PRO A 50 10.39 -5.35 -12.04
CA PRO A 50 11.72 -4.91 -12.48
C PRO A 50 12.25 -3.74 -11.64
N SER A 51 13.50 -3.35 -11.90
CA SER A 51 14.09 -2.13 -11.34
C SER A 51 13.22 -0.91 -11.67
N VAL A 52 13.32 0.18 -10.87
CA VAL A 52 12.58 1.42 -11.17
C VAL A 52 12.89 1.90 -12.58
N ARG A 53 14.16 1.82 -13.02
CA ARG A 53 14.59 2.25 -14.35
C ARG A 53 13.91 1.46 -15.46
N ASP A 54 13.86 0.14 -15.34
CA ASP A 54 13.27 -0.72 -16.37
C ASP A 54 11.75 -0.64 -16.36
N PHE A 55 11.15 -0.53 -15.17
CA PHE A 55 9.71 -0.29 -15.05
C PHE A 55 9.31 1.05 -15.65
N THR A 56 10.10 2.12 -15.45
CA THR A 56 9.87 3.43 -16.07
C THR A 56 10.00 3.39 -17.59
N LYS A 57 11.06 2.75 -18.12
CA LYS A 57 11.22 2.57 -19.57
C LYS A 57 10.03 1.81 -20.17
N TRP A 58 9.62 0.73 -19.53
CA TRP A 58 8.46 -0.03 -19.95
C TRP A 58 7.16 0.78 -19.85
N ALA A 59 6.96 1.55 -18.79
CA ALA A 59 5.79 2.41 -18.64
C ALA A 59 5.68 3.42 -19.79
N ILE A 60 6.80 4.05 -20.21
CA ILE A 60 6.82 4.92 -21.39
C ILE A 60 6.41 4.13 -22.65
N SER A 61 6.95 2.92 -22.85
CA SER A 61 6.66 2.10 -24.03
C SER A 61 5.19 1.68 -24.17
N VAL A 62 4.42 1.69 -23.08
CA VAL A 62 2.97 1.38 -23.09
C VAL A 62 2.10 2.63 -23.06
N GLY A 63 2.67 3.82 -23.29
CA GLY A 63 1.94 5.09 -23.30
C GLY A 63 1.50 5.56 -21.90
N ALA A 64 2.13 5.07 -20.83
CA ALA A 64 1.77 5.48 -19.47
C ALA A 64 2.31 6.88 -19.10
N ARG A 65 3.24 7.44 -19.87
CA ARG A 65 3.72 8.80 -19.65
C ARG A 65 2.75 9.80 -20.28
N ALA A 66 2.05 10.57 -19.45
CA ALA A 66 1.24 11.72 -19.88
C ALA A 66 2.11 12.99 -19.95
N ASN A 67 1.55 14.13 -20.38
CA ASN A 67 2.28 15.41 -20.42
C ASN A 67 2.87 15.77 -19.05
N GLU A 68 2.03 15.85 -18.01
CA GLU A 68 2.45 16.31 -16.68
C GLU A 68 2.86 15.17 -15.74
N GLY A 69 2.26 13.99 -15.89
CA GLY A 69 2.50 12.86 -14.98
C GLY A 69 2.31 11.50 -15.64
N THR A 70 1.53 10.64 -14.99
CA THR A 70 1.29 9.27 -15.43
C THR A 70 -0.16 9.11 -15.86
N ASN A 71 -0.40 8.60 -17.06
CA ASN A 71 -1.68 8.03 -17.44
C ASN A 71 -1.86 6.70 -16.70
N MET A 72 -2.56 6.76 -15.57
CA MET A 72 -2.73 5.62 -14.66
C MET A 72 -3.48 4.46 -15.32
N ALA A 73 -4.48 4.75 -16.17
CA ALA A 73 -5.23 3.72 -16.87
C ALA A 73 -4.34 2.93 -17.86
N ALA A 74 -3.51 3.63 -18.64
CA ALA A 74 -2.55 2.99 -19.54
C ALA A 74 -1.54 2.12 -18.76
N LEU A 75 -1.01 2.64 -17.65
CA LEU A 75 -0.09 1.90 -16.78
C LEU A 75 -0.73 0.61 -16.25
N LEU A 76 -1.91 0.71 -15.62
CA LEU A 76 -2.59 -0.44 -15.01
C LEU A 76 -3.05 -1.45 -16.06
N ASN A 77 -3.47 -1.01 -17.25
CA ASN A 77 -3.74 -1.89 -18.38
C ASN A 77 -2.49 -2.64 -18.83
N GLY A 78 -1.35 -1.95 -18.95
CA GLY A 78 -0.06 -2.59 -19.23
C GLY A 78 0.30 -3.63 -18.16
N MET A 79 0.09 -3.31 -16.88
CA MET A 79 0.41 -4.20 -15.76
C MET A 79 -0.47 -5.44 -15.74
N ARG A 80 -1.76 -5.29 -16.05
CA ARG A 80 -2.68 -6.42 -16.22
C ARG A 80 -2.21 -7.33 -17.35
N LYS A 81 -1.84 -6.77 -18.51
CA LYS A 81 -1.30 -7.54 -19.65
C LYS A 81 0.01 -8.27 -19.32
N LYS A 82 0.87 -7.67 -18.49
CA LYS A 82 2.10 -8.30 -17.98
C LYS A 82 1.86 -9.34 -16.87
N GLY A 83 0.63 -9.47 -16.37
CA GLY A 83 0.30 -10.39 -15.29
C GLY A 83 0.72 -9.93 -13.90
N TYR A 84 1.11 -8.66 -13.71
CA TYR A 84 1.46 -8.12 -12.38
C TYR A 84 0.23 -7.90 -11.50
N ILE A 85 -0.93 -7.64 -12.12
CA ILE A 85 -2.21 -7.46 -11.45
C ILE A 85 -3.27 -8.30 -12.18
N ARG A 86 -4.27 -8.79 -11.46
CA ARG A 86 -5.39 -9.56 -12.04
C ARG A 86 -6.40 -8.63 -12.71
N SER A 87 -6.72 -7.54 -12.04
CA SER A 87 -7.67 -6.54 -12.51
C SER A 87 -7.46 -5.21 -11.80
N TRP A 88 -8.10 -4.18 -12.35
CA TRP A 88 -8.23 -2.88 -11.72
C TRP A 88 -9.53 -2.23 -12.17
N ARG A 89 -10.05 -1.30 -11.37
CA ARG A 89 -11.20 -0.45 -11.72
C ARG A 89 -11.08 0.90 -11.05
N THR A 90 -11.85 1.88 -11.52
CA THR A 90 -12.00 3.17 -10.82
C THR A 90 -13.24 3.19 -9.95
N THR A 91 -13.24 4.07 -8.95
CA THR A 91 -14.45 4.47 -8.22
C THR A 91 -14.28 5.89 -7.69
N SER A 92 -15.41 6.57 -7.49
CA SER A 92 -15.49 7.84 -6.76
C SER A 92 -16.14 7.69 -5.39
N SER A 93 -16.67 6.50 -5.07
CA SER A 93 -17.29 6.16 -3.80
C SER A 93 -16.23 5.96 -2.72
N GLU A 94 -16.31 6.77 -1.66
CA GLU A 94 -15.47 6.60 -0.47
C GLU A 94 -15.73 5.27 0.23
N GLU A 95 -16.98 4.79 0.22
CA GLU A 95 -17.36 3.53 0.84
C GLU A 95 -16.69 2.36 0.11
N GLU A 96 -16.82 2.28 -1.21
CA GLU A 96 -16.20 1.21 -2.00
C GLU A 96 -14.67 1.22 -1.86
N PHE A 97 -14.06 2.41 -1.92
CA PHE A 97 -12.62 2.57 -1.72
C PHE A 97 -12.19 2.11 -0.33
N THR A 98 -12.90 2.55 0.71
CA THR A 98 -12.58 2.19 2.09
C THR A 98 -12.78 0.71 2.33
N ALA A 99 -13.81 0.09 1.77
CA ALA A 99 -14.04 -1.35 1.83
C ALA A 99 -12.91 -2.12 1.15
N HIS A 100 -12.49 -1.70 -0.05
CA HIS A 100 -11.38 -2.30 -0.79
C HIS A 100 -10.07 -2.28 0.00
N VAL A 101 -9.69 -1.11 0.51
CA VAL A 101 -8.46 -0.93 1.30
C VAL A 101 -8.55 -1.64 2.66
N ARG A 102 -9.72 -1.64 3.31
CA ARG A 102 -9.96 -2.40 4.54
C ARG A 102 -9.86 -3.91 4.29
N GLY A 103 -10.23 -4.39 3.11
CA GLY A 103 -10.01 -5.75 2.64
C GLY A 103 -8.54 -6.11 2.41
N CYS A 104 -7.60 -5.20 2.67
CA CYS A 104 -6.19 -5.33 2.36
C CYS A 104 -5.95 -5.62 0.88
N ARG A 105 -6.45 -4.71 0.06
CA ARG A 105 -6.11 -4.60 -1.34
C ARG A 105 -5.64 -3.17 -1.59
N PRO A 106 -4.54 -2.98 -2.31
CA PRO A 106 -4.00 -1.64 -2.51
C PRO A 106 -4.87 -0.86 -3.49
N ALA A 107 -4.77 0.46 -3.41
CA ALA A 107 -5.36 1.38 -4.36
C ALA A 107 -4.42 2.56 -4.62
N ILE A 108 -4.58 3.20 -5.76
CA ILE A 108 -3.93 4.50 -6.05
C ILE A 108 -4.97 5.59 -5.89
N VAL A 109 -4.57 6.68 -5.24
CA VAL A 109 -5.42 7.85 -5.06
C VAL A 109 -4.84 9.00 -5.86
N HIS A 110 -5.67 9.67 -6.65
CA HIS A 110 -5.31 10.90 -7.33
C HIS A 110 -5.69 12.09 -6.45
N CYS A 111 -4.69 12.76 -5.89
CA CYS A 111 -4.80 13.79 -4.86
C CYS A 111 -4.38 15.18 -5.36
N GLY A 112 -4.50 16.18 -4.49
CA GLY A 112 -4.05 17.56 -4.69
C GLY A 112 -5.15 18.60 -4.92
N ALA A 113 -6.41 18.29 -4.63
CA ALA A 113 -7.52 19.26 -4.68
C ALA A 113 -7.61 20.16 -3.44
N ALA A 114 -7.21 19.64 -2.28
CA ALA A 114 -7.28 20.32 -0.99
C ALA A 114 -5.89 20.64 -0.42
N ASN A 115 -4.83 20.49 -1.22
CA ASN A 115 -3.44 20.74 -0.85
C ASN A 115 -2.91 19.87 0.31
N LEU A 116 -3.52 18.69 0.55
CA LEU A 116 -3.06 17.79 1.61
C LEU A 116 -1.76 17.08 1.24
N PHE A 117 -1.74 16.35 0.13
CA PHE A 117 -0.54 15.62 -0.29
C PHE A 117 0.34 16.42 -1.27
N SER A 118 -0.21 17.37 -2.02
CA SER A 118 0.51 18.22 -2.98
C SER A 118 -0.31 19.45 -3.31
N THR A 119 0.32 20.54 -3.78
CA THR A 119 -0.35 21.75 -4.29
C THR A 119 -0.81 21.61 -5.75
N SER A 120 -0.43 20.52 -6.41
CA SER A 120 -0.83 20.14 -7.77
C SER A 120 -1.28 18.67 -7.79
N GLY A 121 -1.67 18.16 -8.97
CA GLY A 121 -2.06 16.75 -9.12
C GLY A 121 -0.97 15.80 -8.64
N HIS A 122 -1.34 14.78 -7.85
CA HIS A 122 -0.38 13.86 -7.25
C HIS A 122 -0.96 12.46 -7.06
N PHE A 123 -0.15 11.41 -7.27
CA PHE A 123 -0.57 10.03 -7.02
C PHE A 123 0.09 9.49 -5.74
N VAL A 124 -0.72 8.89 -4.87
CA VAL A 124 -0.27 8.21 -3.65
C VAL A 124 -0.85 6.80 -3.58
N ALA A 125 -0.21 5.91 -2.81
CA ALA A 125 -0.67 4.54 -2.64
C ALA A 125 -1.41 4.37 -1.31
N ALA A 126 -2.67 3.94 -1.35
CA ALA A 126 -3.43 3.49 -0.20
C ALA A 126 -3.20 2.00 0.03
N MET A 127 -2.69 1.66 1.22
CA MET A 127 -2.15 0.33 1.50
C MET A 127 -3.00 -0.49 2.45
N SER A 128 -3.65 0.15 3.43
CA SER A 128 -4.36 -0.51 4.52
C SER A 128 -5.24 0.51 5.25
N THR A 129 -6.00 0.05 6.25
CA THR A 129 -6.55 0.93 7.29
C THR A 129 -5.87 0.71 8.64
N GLU A 130 -5.91 1.73 9.50
CA GLU A 130 -5.58 1.68 10.92
C GLU A 130 -6.67 2.41 11.70
N GLY A 131 -7.55 1.65 12.34
CA GLY A 131 -8.79 2.17 12.92
C GLY A 131 -9.67 2.73 11.81
N SER A 132 -10.13 3.97 11.97
CA SER A 132 -10.91 4.72 10.98
C SER A 132 -10.05 5.44 9.93
N LYS A 133 -8.72 5.35 9.99
CA LYS A 133 -7.81 6.07 9.08
C LYS A 133 -7.31 5.17 7.95
N ILE A 134 -7.03 5.77 6.81
CA ILE A 134 -6.35 5.14 5.67
C ILE A 134 -4.84 5.28 5.84
N CYS A 135 -4.08 4.21 5.61
CA CYS A 135 -2.62 4.21 5.57
C CYS A 135 -2.14 4.51 4.15
N ILE A 136 -1.52 5.67 3.95
CA ILE A 136 -1.02 6.15 2.67
C ILE A 136 0.51 6.07 2.62
N MET A 137 1.07 5.52 1.55
CA MET A 137 2.48 5.70 1.16
C MET A 137 2.57 6.77 0.08
N ASP A 138 3.25 7.88 0.40
CA ASP A 138 3.39 9.02 -0.50
C ASP A 138 4.77 9.02 -1.17
N PRO A 139 4.86 8.85 -2.50
CA PRO A 139 6.13 8.78 -3.21
C PRO A 139 6.92 10.10 -3.17
N PHE A 140 6.25 11.24 -2.91
CA PHE A 140 6.87 12.56 -2.85
C PHE A 140 6.97 13.09 -1.40
N TYR A 141 7.38 12.22 -0.48
CA TYR A 141 7.72 12.65 0.87
C TYR A 141 9.02 13.47 0.90
N TYR A 142 9.07 14.44 1.82
CA TYR A 142 10.29 15.13 2.23
C TYR A 142 10.13 15.52 3.72
N SER A 143 11.26 15.72 4.41
CA SER A 143 11.23 16.07 5.83
C SER A 143 10.38 17.32 6.08
N GLY A 144 9.55 17.30 7.12
CA GLY A 144 8.65 18.41 7.46
C GLY A 144 7.39 18.54 6.61
N LYS A 145 7.21 17.77 5.52
CA LYS A 145 6.05 17.90 4.59
C LYS A 145 4.70 17.97 5.30
N TYR A 146 4.43 17.04 6.23
CA TYR A 146 3.13 16.92 6.88
C TYR A 146 2.97 17.76 8.15
N THR A 147 4.04 18.44 8.58
CA THR A 147 3.99 19.39 9.69
C THR A 147 4.08 20.85 9.22
N ALA A 148 4.29 21.08 7.93
CA ALA A 148 4.54 22.38 7.32
C ALA A 148 3.42 23.43 7.55
N ASN A 149 2.17 23.02 7.76
CA ASN A 149 1.07 23.96 8.00
C ASN A 149 0.01 23.37 8.94
N ALA A 150 -0.85 24.25 9.48
CA ALA A 150 -1.87 23.89 10.46
C ALA A 150 -2.86 22.84 9.92
N LYS A 151 -3.27 22.96 8.65
CA LYS A 151 -4.18 22.01 8.00
C LYS A 151 -3.61 20.60 7.98
N ARG A 152 -2.36 20.43 7.53
CA ARG A 152 -1.69 19.12 7.50
C ARG A 152 -1.49 18.57 8.91
N ARG A 153 -1.11 19.39 9.89
CA ARG A 153 -0.99 18.96 11.30
C ARG A 153 -2.32 18.49 11.89
N ALA A 154 -3.43 19.11 11.51
CA ALA A 154 -4.76 18.74 11.99
C ALA A 154 -5.32 17.47 11.32
N GLN A 155 -5.06 17.28 10.01
CA GLN A 155 -5.72 16.24 9.22
C GLN A 155 -4.86 15.00 8.95
N LEU A 156 -3.53 15.11 9.08
CA LEU A 156 -2.57 14.07 8.75
C LEU A 156 -1.71 13.71 9.96
N ARG A 157 -1.45 12.40 10.13
CA ARG A 157 -0.43 11.91 11.07
C ARG A 157 0.61 11.10 10.32
N TYR A 158 1.85 11.56 10.30
CA TYR A 158 2.95 10.82 9.69
C TYR A 158 3.60 9.87 10.70
N ASP A 159 3.69 8.60 10.34
CA ASP A 159 4.48 7.60 11.05
C ASP A 159 5.80 7.40 10.30
N SER A 160 6.87 7.98 10.84
CA SER A 160 8.20 7.94 10.22
C SER A 160 8.83 6.54 10.20
N LYS A 161 8.53 5.70 11.19
CA LYS A 161 9.06 4.33 11.28
C LYS A 161 8.51 3.44 10.18
N ARG A 162 7.21 3.57 9.91
CA ARG A 162 6.52 2.81 8.86
C ARG A 162 6.47 3.53 7.51
N ARG A 163 6.86 4.82 7.49
CA ARG A 163 6.81 5.71 6.33
C ARG A 163 5.40 5.75 5.72
N ILE A 164 4.39 5.91 6.57
CA ILE A 164 2.99 6.05 6.15
C ILE A 164 2.38 7.33 6.70
N VAL A 165 1.39 7.86 5.99
CA VAL A 165 0.53 8.95 6.42
C VAL A 165 -0.84 8.39 6.74
N LEU A 166 -1.37 8.75 7.90
CA LEU A 166 -2.71 8.41 8.31
C LEU A 166 -3.64 9.59 8.06
N VAL A 167 -4.73 9.36 7.35
CA VAL A 167 -5.73 10.37 6.96
C VAL A 167 -7.14 9.79 7.10
N SER A 168 -8.14 10.62 7.42
CA SER A 168 -9.53 10.14 7.42
C SER A 168 -10.00 9.91 5.97
N PRO A 169 -10.94 8.98 5.74
CA PRO A 169 -11.60 8.85 4.44
C PRO A 169 -12.15 10.19 3.94
N ALA A 170 -12.87 10.93 4.79
CA ALA A 170 -13.46 12.22 4.45
C ALA A 170 -12.44 13.30 4.04
N ASP A 171 -11.33 13.45 4.78
CA ASP A 171 -10.28 14.41 4.43
C ASP A 171 -9.55 14.01 3.15
N LEU A 172 -9.32 12.71 2.96
CA LEU A 172 -8.74 12.18 1.74
C LEU A 172 -9.65 12.43 0.53
N GLN A 173 -10.97 12.19 0.67
CA GLN A 173 -11.95 12.44 -0.38
C GLN A 173 -11.92 13.90 -0.83
N LYS A 174 -11.86 14.85 0.10
CA LYS A 174 -11.75 16.28 -0.20
C LYS A 174 -10.47 16.63 -0.99
N ASP A 175 -9.39 15.89 -0.79
CA ASP A 175 -8.13 16.11 -1.52
C ASP A 175 -8.08 15.42 -2.89
N THR A 176 -9.07 14.59 -3.24
CA THR A 176 -9.05 13.85 -4.52
C THR A 176 -9.35 14.71 -5.75
N LYS A 177 -8.79 14.33 -6.90
CA LYS A 177 -9.00 14.92 -8.24
C LYS A 177 -9.46 13.87 -9.26
N GLY A 178 -10.33 14.25 -10.21
CA GLY A 178 -10.72 13.41 -11.35
C GLY A 178 -11.26 12.03 -10.96
N SER A 179 -10.81 10.96 -11.65
CA SER A 179 -11.01 9.57 -11.21
C SER A 179 -10.28 9.35 -9.88
N ARG A 180 -11.04 9.46 -8.78
CA ARG A 180 -10.52 9.61 -7.42
C ARG A 180 -9.64 8.44 -6.99
N TYR A 181 -10.12 7.23 -7.22
CA TYR A 181 -9.51 6.00 -6.73
C TYR A 181 -9.36 4.97 -7.85
N TYR A 182 -8.19 4.33 -7.90
CA TYR A 182 -7.89 3.18 -8.76
C TYR A 182 -7.70 1.97 -7.85
N LEU A 183 -8.71 1.09 -7.82
CA LEU A 183 -8.69 -0.11 -7.00
C LEU A 183 -7.94 -1.21 -7.75
N ILE A 184 -6.94 -1.81 -7.10
CA ILE A 184 -6.04 -2.79 -7.71
C ILE A 184 -6.24 -4.15 -7.04
N GLU A 185 -6.31 -5.20 -7.87
CA GLU A 185 -6.23 -6.61 -7.46
C GLU A 185 -4.84 -7.16 -7.83
N PRO A 186 -3.89 -7.27 -6.87
CA PRO A 186 -2.57 -7.84 -7.12
C PRO A 186 -2.64 -9.27 -7.66
N ASN A 187 -1.59 -9.67 -8.39
CA ASN A 187 -1.38 -11.04 -8.85
C ASN A 187 -0.07 -11.61 -8.29
N ALA A 188 0.06 -11.65 -6.97
CA ALA A 188 1.23 -12.23 -6.34
C ALA A 188 1.23 -13.77 -6.48
N PRO A 189 2.40 -14.38 -6.71
CA PRO A 189 2.54 -15.82 -6.57
C PRO A 189 2.37 -16.23 -5.10
N THR A 190 2.14 -17.51 -4.88
CA THR A 190 2.12 -18.08 -3.53
C THR A 190 3.51 -17.88 -2.88
N PRO A 191 3.59 -17.26 -1.69
CA PRO A 191 4.87 -16.97 -1.06
C PRO A 191 5.49 -18.22 -0.43
N ALA A 192 6.82 -18.37 -0.57
CA ALA A 192 7.60 -19.39 0.13
C ALA A 192 7.95 -18.90 1.55
N LEU A 193 7.05 -19.13 2.51
CA LEU A 193 7.27 -18.81 3.92
C LEU A 193 8.00 -19.95 4.64
N SER A 194 8.67 -19.64 5.75
CA SER A 194 9.41 -20.62 6.55
C SER A 194 9.16 -20.40 8.03
N VAL A 195 9.01 -21.50 8.77
CA VAL A 195 8.95 -21.50 10.24
C VAL A 195 10.27 -20.97 10.81
N GLY A 196 10.19 -20.25 11.93
CA GLY A 196 11.33 -19.60 12.60
C GLY A 196 11.72 -18.25 12.00
N ARG A 197 11.25 -17.89 10.80
CA ARG A 197 11.56 -16.60 10.17
C ARG A 197 10.56 -15.51 10.56
N THR A 198 11.07 -14.27 10.60
CA THR A 198 10.29 -13.06 10.86
C THR A 198 9.99 -12.33 9.57
N TYR A 199 8.71 -12.04 9.34
CA TYR A 199 8.19 -11.29 8.19
C TYR A 199 7.48 -10.02 8.65
N THR A 200 7.37 -9.03 7.77
CA THR A 200 6.62 -7.79 8.06
C THR A 200 5.26 -7.84 7.40
N CYS A 201 4.21 -7.45 8.12
CA CYS A 201 2.90 -7.39 7.49
C CYS A 201 2.76 -6.20 6.54
N SER A 202 2.30 -6.46 5.32
CA SER A 202 2.09 -5.43 4.30
C SER A 202 0.83 -4.59 4.51
N CYS A 203 -0.08 -5.06 5.34
CA CYS A 203 -1.30 -4.39 5.71
C CYS A 203 -1.76 -4.85 7.11
N ARG A 204 -2.86 -4.28 7.64
CA ARG A 204 -3.45 -4.69 8.93
C ARG A 204 -3.80 -6.18 8.92
N ARG A 205 -3.65 -6.88 10.05
CA ARG A 205 -4.02 -8.31 10.15
C ARG A 205 -4.88 -8.58 11.37
N ASN A 206 -6.03 -9.19 11.15
CA ASN A 206 -6.85 -9.74 12.22
C ASN A 206 -6.16 -10.97 12.81
N VAL A 207 -6.25 -11.16 14.13
CA VAL A 207 -5.65 -12.31 14.84
C VAL A 207 -6.75 -13.28 15.28
N TYR A 208 -6.57 -14.56 14.98
CA TYR A 208 -7.55 -15.63 15.18
C TYR A 208 -7.04 -16.72 16.13
N ALA A 209 -7.96 -17.47 16.72
CA ALA A 209 -7.64 -18.59 17.60
C ALA A 209 -7.12 -19.81 16.83
N GLY A 210 -7.53 -19.99 15.56
CA GLY A 210 -7.09 -21.05 14.67
C GLY A 210 -6.80 -20.59 13.25
N ALA A 211 -6.33 -21.52 12.41
CA ALA A 211 -5.98 -21.26 11.02
C ALA A 211 -7.26 -21.16 10.15
N GLY A 212 -7.87 -19.98 10.10
CA GLY A 212 -9.08 -19.74 9.32
C GLY A 212 -9.91 -18.61 9.91
N SER A 213 -10.60 -17.86 9.04
CA SER A 213 -11.50 -16.77 9.44
C SER A 213 -12.82 -17.27 10.02
N ASN A 214 -13.13 -18.56 9.87
CA ASN A 214 -14.22 -19.27 10.52
C ASN A 214 -13.93 -19.58 12.01
N THR A 215 -12.68 -19.42 12.46
CA THR A 215 -12.34 -19.57 13.87
C THR A 215 -12.57 -18.24 14.62
N PRO A 216 -12.79 -18.28 15.94
CA PRO A 216 -13.01 -17.06 16.71
C PRO A 216 -11.84 -16.08 16.57
N ARG A 217 -12.18 -14.81 16.34
CA ARG A 217 -11.20 -13.73 16.37
C ARG A 217 -10.79 -13.46 17.81
N LYS A 218 -9.49 -13.41 18.07
CA LYS A 218 -8.97 -13.10 19.41
C LYS A 218 -9.24 -11.64 19.78
N THR A 219 -9.28 -11.36 21.07
CA THR A 219 -9.29 -9.99 21.60
C THR A 219 -7.89 -9.49 21.89
N VAL A 220 -7.72 -8.17 22.02
CA VAL A 220 -6.43 -7.55 22.37
C VAL A 220 -5.90 -8.11 23.71
N ALA A 221 -6.79 -8.38 24.67
CA ALA A 221 -6.43 -8.95 25.97
C ALA A 221 -5.70 -10.29 25.86
N GLN A 222 -6.05 -11.11 24.86
CA GLN A 222 -5.48 -12.44 24.60
C GLN A 222 -4.18 -12.42 23.77
N LEU A 223 -3.71 -11.24 23.34
CA LEU A 223 -2.43 -11.12 22.67
C LEU A 223 -1.27 -11.16 23.67
N THR A 224 -0.08 -11.50 23.19
CA THR A 224 1.15 -11.34 23.97
C THR A 224 1.39 -9.87 24.33
N ARG A 225 2.24 -9.61 25.33
CA ARG A 225 2.63 -8.24 25.71
C ARG A 225 3.14 -7.43 24.51
N ASP A 226 3.94 -8.05 23.66
CA ASP A 226 4.45 -7.42 22.45
C ASP A 226 3.34 -7.22 21.40
N GLY A 227 2.51 -8.24 21.17
CA GLY A 227 1.36 -8.14 20.26
C GLY A 227 0.41 -6.99 20.59
N LYS A 228 0.21 -6.68 21.88
CA LYS A 228 -0.61 -5.54 22.34
C LYS A 228 -0.03 -4.19 21.90
N LYS A 229 1.30 -4.01 21.89
CA LYS A 229 1.96 -2.78 21.41
C LYS A 229 1.70 -2.51 19.94
N HIS A 230 1.52 -3.58 19.18
CA HIS A 230 1.26 -3.56 17.74
C HIS A 230 -0.22 -3.57 17.37
N ALA A 231 -1.12 -3.64 18.35
CA ALA A 231 -2.55 -3.60 18.11
C ALA A 231 -3.00 -2.23 17.58
N VAL A 232 -4.00 -2.25 16.71
CA VAL A 232 -4.66 -1.06 16.16
C VAL A 232 -5.50 -0.36 17.24
N THR A 233 -6.18 -1.13 18.09
CA THR A 233 -6.98 -0.67 19.23
C THR A 233 -6.38 -1.17 20.54
N SER A 234 -6.70 -0.51 21.65
CA SER A 234 -6.26 -0.93 23.00
C SER A 234 -7.11 -2.08 23.58
N SER A 235 -8.34 -2.25 23.11
CA SER A 235 -9.28 -3.28 23.57
C SER A 235 -10.12 -3.83 22.41
N GLY A 236 -10.97 -4.83 22.70
CA GLY A 236 -11.86 -5.44 21.72
C GLY A 236 -11.16 -6.40 20.75
N PRO A 237 -11.71 -6.61 19.53
CA PRO A 237 -11.15 -7.54 18.55
C PRO A 237 -9.73 -7.18 18.09
N ALA A 238 -8.82 -8.15 18.15
CA ALA A 238 -7.42 -7.95 17.83
C ALA A 238 -7.17 -7.72 16.33
N THR A 239 -6.60 -6.56 16.00
CA THR A 239 -5.99 -6.26 14.70
C THR A 239 -4.56 -5.77 14.94
N LEU A 240 -3.58 -6.32 14.24
CA LEU A 240 -2.21 -5.81 14.21
C LEU A 240 -2.06 -4.76 13.10
N LYS A 241 -1.30 -3.71 13.38
CA LYS A 241 -1.00 -2.61 12.44
C LYS A 241 -0.21 -3.12 11.24
N MET A 242 -0.35 -2.46 10.09
CA MET A 242 0.58 -2.58 8.98
C MET A 242 2.01 -2.26 9.45
N GLY A 243 3.01 -3.00 8.97
CA GLY A 243 4.41 -2.83 9.36
C GLY A 243 4.83 -3.61 10.62
N THR A 244 3.92 -4.35 11.27
CA THR A 244 4.27 -5.24 12.40
C THR A 244 5.13 -6.40 11.93
N ALA A 245 6.23 -6.65 12.64
CA ALA A 245 7.07 -7.83 12.46
C ALA A 245 6.44 -9.05 13.16
N MET A 246 6.46 -10.20 12.50
CA MET A 246 5.81 -11.42 12.96
C MET A 246 6.69 -12.64 12.70
N THR A 247 7.06 -13.35 13.77
CA THR A 247 7.78 -14.62 13.68
C THR A 247 6.80 -15.76 13.42
N VAL A 248 7.03 -16.51 12.36
CA VAL A 248 6.21 -17.66 11.97
C VAL A 248 6.58 -18.86 12.83
N GLN A 249 5.63 -19.38 13.59
CA GLN A 249 5.78 -20.57 14.42
C GLN A 249 5.23 -21.83 13.74
N GLN A 250 4.18 -21.69 12.93
CA GLN A 250 3.59 -22.77 12.15
C GLN A 250 2.97 -22.22 10.86
N ILE A 251 2.85 -23.06 9.83
CA ILE A 251 2.24 -22.73 8.55
C ILE A 251 1.13 -23.76 8.29
N LYS A 252 -0.04 -23.29 7.88
CA LYS A 252 -1.14 -24.13 7.40
C LYS A 252 -1.67 -23.56 6.09
N VAL A 253 -2.01 -24.44 5.15
CA VAL A 253 -2.64 -24.08 3.89
C VAL A 253 -4.03 -24.70 3.89
N ASN A 254 -5.06 -23.92 3.59
CA ASN A 254 -6.42 -24.45 3.47
C ASN A 254 -6.68 -24.97 2.05
N ALA A 255 -7.81 -25.65 1.83
CA ALA A 255 -8.18 -26.20 0.52
C ALA A 255 -8.28 -25.15 -0.61
N ALA A 256 -8.55 -23.88 -0.27
CA ALA A 256 -8.57 -22.77 -1.23
C ALA A 256 -7.17 -22.22 -1.57
N GLY A 257 -6.10 -22.81 -1.01
CA GLY A 257 -4.72 -22.36 -1.22
C GLY A 257 -4.34 -21.11 -0.41
N HIS A 258 -5.16 -20.71 0.57
CA HIS A 258 -4.84 -19.60 1.47
C HIS A 258 -3.85 -20.06 2.54
N ILE A 259 -2.81 -19.27 2.77
CA ILE A 259 -1.79 -19.56 3.77
C ILE A 259 -2.14 -18.82 5.06
N TRP A 260 -2.19 -19.57 6.14
CA TRP A 260 -2.32 -19.10 7.51
C TRP A 260 -1.05 -19.43 8.27
N VAL A 261 -0.58 -18.47 9.07
CA VAL A 261 0.58 -18.68 9.93
C VAL A 261 0.22 -18.47 11.39
N LYS A 262 0.78 -19.31 12.26
CA LYS A 262 0.75 -19.10 13.70
C LYS A 262 1.90 -18.15 14.05
N ILE A 263 1.58 -17.10 14.78
CA ILE A 263 2.49 -16.16 15.42
C ILE A 263 2.31 -16.30 16.95
N PRO A 264 3.20 -15.75 17.79
CA PRO A 264 3.06 -15.86 19.25
C PRO A 264 1.69 -15.44 19.79
N SER A 265 1.04 -14.47 19.14
CA SER A 265 -0.26 -13.95 19.57
C SER A 265 -1.48 -14.69 19.00
N GLY A 266 -1.33 -15.63 18.06
CA GLY A 266 -2.44 -16.36 17.42
C GLY A 266 -2.20 -16.65 15.95
N TRP A 267 -3.26 -16.85 15.18
CA TRP A 267 -3.19 -17.13 13.73
C TRP A 267 -3.53 -15.89 12.91
N VAL A 268 -2.81 -15.69 11.80
CA VAL A 268 -3.06 -14.61 10.85
C VAL A 268 -3.00 -15.14 9.42
N ALA A 269 -3.81 -14.57 8.53
CA ALA A 269 -3.72 -14.86 7.10
C ALA A 269 -2.46 -14.21 6.51
N ALA A 270 -1.59 -15.03 5.92
CA ALA A 270 -0.35 -14.62 5.28
C ALA A 270 -0.45 -14.52 3.76
N TYR A 271 -1.38 -15.25 3.14
CA TYR A 271 -1.67 -15.16 1.71
C TYR A 271 -3.10 -15.57 1.41
N SER A 272 -3.80 -14.79 0.58
CA SER A 272 -5.17 -15.04 0.09
C SER A 272 -5.38 -14.29 -1.20
N ASP A 273 -6.19 -14.80 -2.13
CA ASP A 273 -6.63 -14.07 -3.34
C ASP A 273 -5.50 -13.44 -4.17
N ARG A 274 -4.35 -14.14 -4.28
CA ARG A 274 -3.12 -13.62 -4.93
C ARG A 274 -2.56 -12.34 -4.28
N CYS A 275 -2.81 -12.14 -2.99
CA CYS A 275 -2.20 -11.09 -2.17
C CYS A 275 -1.31 -11.72 -1.08
N THR A 276 -0.04 -11.33 -1.05
CA THR A 276 0.86 -11.66 0.06
C THR A 276 0.76 -10.60 1.15
N PHE A 277 0.47 -11.04 2.37
CA PHE A 277 0.31 -10.16 3.53
C PHE A 277 1.53 -10.14 4.45
N LEU A 278 2.42 -11.13 4.34
CA LEU A 278 3.69 -11.22 5.08
C LEU A 278 4.84 -11.24 4.08
N ILE A 279 5.68 -10.20 4.09
CA ILE A 279 6.81 -10.03 3.17
C ILE A 279 8.15 -10.07 3.89
#